data_AF-A0A7Y3X7U9-F1
#
_entry.id   AF-A0A7Y3X7U9-F1
#
_cell.length_a   1.000
_cell.length_b   1.000
_cell.length_c   1.000
_cell.angle_alpha   90.00
_cell.angle_beta   90.00
_cell.angle_gamma   90.00
#
_symmetry.space_group_name_H-M   'P 1'
#
loop_
_entity.id
_entity.type
_entity.pdbx_description
1 polymer ?
#
loop_
_entity_poly.entity_id
_entity_poly.type
_entity_poly.pdbx_seq_one_letter_code
_entity_poly.pdbx_strand_id
1 'polypeptide(L)'
;LSDEAIAKTIAQLQRHQPRAIGLDIFRDIPQPPGRSQLLTALKAPNIVAITNLGTPITPAPPGVPNDQVGFNDVLLDADSVVRRNLMFADLNTTTFHSFSLRLAEMYLAKEGIRLQPNPSDRNVAQLGSVAFSPLDKTAGSYQDLDDRGYQMMLSYRGRNVAQQVSLSQVLNGEVPPEQIKDRIVLIGTTAANAKDLFLTPYSLTEKEQPSLPGVLIHAQMVSQFLNAGLDGKLPIWYWSNELEIVWIGGWAILAGAIAWFALRRPVWVLIGEAGLIAIVLIVGMSVFSYQGWIPMVPPILAIILAGGGMTAYRIAKHFN
;
A
#
# COMPACT_ATOMS: atom_id res chain seq x y z
N LEU A 1 8.74 -26.33 6.80
CA LEU A 1 8.23 -26.00 8.16
C LEU A 1 7.00 -26.87 8.42
N SER A 2 7.01 -27.70 9.48
CA SER A 2 5.89 -28.62 9.78
C SER A 2 4.69 -27.92 10.44
N ASP A 3 3.53 -28.56 10.40
CA ASP A 3 2.31 -28.15 11.09
C ASP A 3 2.51 -28.13 12.60
N GLU A 4 3.26 -29.09 13.14
CA GLU A 4 3.61 -29.16 14.56
C GLU A 4 4.41 -27.92 15.00
N ALA A 5 5.38 -27.49 14.19
CA ALA A 5 6.21 -26.33 14.52
C ALA A 5 5.36 -25.04 14.57
N ILE A 6 4.43 -24.87 13.63
CA ILE A 6 3.50 -23.73 13.65
C ILE A 6 2.55 -23.82 14.85
N ALA A 7 1.97 -25.00 15.12
CA ALA A 7 1.08 -25.19 16.25
C ALA A 7 1.77 -24.84 17.58
N LYS A 8 3.03 -25.29 17.78
CA LYS A 8 3.85 -24.94 18.94
C LYS A 8 4.14 -23.44 19.02
N THR A 9 4.44 -22.81 17.89
CA THR A 9 4.69 -21.36 17.81
C THR A 9 3.45 -20.58 18.23
N ILE A 10 2.27 -20.90 17.66
CA ILE A 10 1.00 -20.29 18.04
C ILE A 10 0.75 -20.50 19.53
N ALA A 11 0.96 -21.71 20.05
CA ALA A 11 0.78 -22.00 21.47
C ALA A 11 1.70 -21.14 22.36
N GLN A 12 2.97 -20.92 22.00
CA GLN A 12 3.86 -20.04 22.76
C GLN A 12 3.39 -18.58 22.70
N LEU A 13 3.04 -18.08 21.51
CA LEU A 13 2.55 -16.71 21.35
C LEU A 13 1.30 -16.46 22.20
N GLN A 14 0.34 -17.38 22.18
CA GLN A 14 -0.93 -17.25 22.93
C GLN A 14 -0.72 -17.08 24.45
N ARG A 15 0.36 -17.63 25.02
CA ARG A 15 0.69 -17.45 26.46
C ARG A 15 0.91 -15.99 26.85
N HIS A 16 1.25 -15.14 25.88
CA HIS A 16 1.52 -13.72 26.08
C HIS A 16 0.38 -12.82 25.61
N GLN A 17 -0.79 -13.38 25.29
CA GLN A 17 -2.02 -12.63 24.97
C GLN A 17 -1.84 -11.59 23.83
N PRO A 18 -1.41 -12.01 22.63
CA PRO A 18 -1.38 -11.14 21.47
C PRO A 18 -2.79 -10.71 21.09
N ARG A 19 -2.91 -9.51 20.54
CA ARG A 19 -4.20 -8.95 20.13
C ARG A 19 -4.75 -9.69 18.91
N ALA A 20 -3.90 -10.01 17.95
CA ALA A 20 -4.20 -10.87 16.80
C ALA A 20 -2.93 -11.60 16.33
N ILE A 21 -3.09 -12.75 15.68
CA ILE A 21 -2.02 -13.52 15.05
C ILE A 21 -2.42 -13.78 13.60
N GLY A 22 -1.60 -13.34 12.65
CA GLY A 22 -1.78 -13.66 11.24
C GLY A 22 -0.82 -14.75 10.80
N LEU A 23 -1.34 -15.81 10.17
CA LEU A 23 -0.52 -16.86 9.55
C LEU A 23 -0.47 -16.67 8.04
N ASP A 24 0.57 -15.99 7.56
CA ASP A 24 0.88 -15.79 6.14
C ASP A 24 1.73 -16.94 5.60
N ILE A 25 1.24 -18.17 5.78
CA ILE A 25 1.84 -19.38 5.24
C ILE A 25 0.71 -20.34 4.85
N PHE A 26 0.67 -20.76 3.59
CA PHE A 26 -0.38 -21.66 3.09
C PHE A 26 -0.41 -22.97 3.87
N ARG A 27 -1.62 -23.37 4.28
CA ARG A 27 -1.90 -24.60 5.06
C ARG A 27 -3.15 -25.34 4.59
N ASP A 28 -3.51 -25.14 3.32
CA ASP A 28 -4.46 -25.96 2.58
C ASP A 28 -4.01 -27.44 2.55
N ILE A 29 -2.73 -27.68 2.22
CA ILE A 29 -2.12 -29.00 2.20
C ILE A 29 -1.41 -29.29 3.53
N PRO A 30 -1.60 -30.49 4.14
CA PRO A 30 -0.91 -30.88 5.36
C PRO A 30 0.62 -30.89 5.22
N GLN A 31 1.33 -30.40 6.24
CA GLN A 31 2.80 -30.45 6.33
C GLN A 31 3.18 -31.26 7.57
N PRO A 32 3.23 -32.61 7.50
CA PRO A 32 3.43 -33.45 8.68
C PRO A 32 4.79 -33.21 9.36
N PRO A 33 4.91 -33.52 10.67
CA PRO A 33 3.85 -33.95 11.59
C PRO A 33 3.00 -32.76 12.09
N GLY A 34 1.88 -33.06 12.76
CA GLY A 34 1.18 -32.06 13.60
C GLY A 34 -0.13 -31.46 13.07
N ARG A 35 -0.76 -32.08 12.06
CA ARG A 35 -1.95 -31.51 11.39
C ARG A 35 -3.10 -31.21 12.34
N SER A 36 -3.45 -32.15 13.22
CA SER A 36 -4.57 -31.98 14.15
C SER A 36 -4.29 -30.89 15.18
N GLN A 37 -3.05 -30.77 15.66
CA GLN A 37 -2.62 -29.70 16.56
C GLN A 37 -2.74 -28.33 15.88
N LEU A 38 -2.30 -28.22 14.62
CA LEU A 38 -2.42 -26.98 13.87
C LEU A 38 -3.88 -26.59 13.65
N LEU A 39 -4.71 -27.50 13.13
CA LEU A 39 -6.13 -27.20 12.89
C LEU A 39 -6.89 -26.85 14.18
N THR A 40 -6.47 -27.39 15.33
CA THR A 40 -7.01 -26.99 16.63
C THR A 40 -6.56 -25.59 17.02
N ALA A 41 -5.27 -25.29 16.85
CA ALA A 41 -4.71 -23.98 17.15
C ALA A 41 -5.38 -22.88 16.32
N LEU A 42 -5.58 -23.10 15.01
CA LEU A 42 -6.20 -22.15 14.08
C LEU A 42 -7.67 -21.81 14.37
N LYS A 43 -8.33 -22.49 15.32
CA LYS A 43 -9.70 -22.14 15.75
C LYS A 43 -9.75 -21.00 16.77
N ALA A 44 -8.60 -20.59 17.33
CA ALA A 44 -8.57 -19.52 18.32
C ALA A 44 -9.04 -18.19 17.68
N PRO A 45 -9.92 -17.42 18.34
CA PRO A 45 -10.66 -16.32 17.71
C PRO A 45 -9.81 -15.11 17.31
N ASN A 46 -8.56 -15.05 17.76
CA ASN A 46 -7.59 -14.01 17.43
C ASN A 46 -6.61 -14.44 16.34
N ILE A 47 -6.90 -15.53 15.60
CA ILE A 47 -6.05 -16.00 14.52
C ILE A 47 -6.70 -15.73 13.17
N VAL A 48 -5.91 -15.26 12.20
CA VAL A 48 -6.32 -15.14 10.80
C VAL A 48 -5.42 -16.04 9.96
N ALA A 49 -6.03 -16.91 9.15
CA ALA A 49 -5.35 -17.70 8.14
C ALA A 49 -5.56 -17.09 6.74
N ILE A 50 -4.66 -17.42 5.82
CA ILE A 50 -4.72 -16.92 4.45
C ILE A 50 -5.51 -17.84 3.51
N THR A 51 -6.12 -17.23 2.52
CA THR A 51 -6.56 -17.82 1.24
C THR A 51 -5.91 -17.01 0.11
N ASN A 52 -5.82 -17.54 -1.10
CA ASN A 52 -5.41 -16.77 -2.27
C ASN A 52 -6.48 -16.88 -3.36
N LEU A 53 -6.91 -15.73 -3.90
CA LEU A 53 -8.00 -15.62 -4.88
C LEU A 53 -7.51 -15.66 -6.33
N GLY A 54 -6.23 -15.96 -6.55
CA GLY A 54 -5.67 -16.22 -7.87
C GLY A 54 -6.31 -17.42 -8.57
N THR A 55 -5.83 -17.73 -9.76
CA THR A 55 -6.32 -18.84 -10.57
C THR A 55 -5.22 -19.90 -10.71
N PRO A 56 -5.36 -21.11 -10.11
CA PRO A 56 -6.48 -21.56 -9.29
C PRO A 56 -6.48 -20.95 -7.88
N ILE A 57 -7.66 -20.89 -7.26
CA ILE A 57 -7.83 -20.41 -5.88
C ILE A 57 -7.12 -21.37 -4.93
N THR A 58 -6.32 -20.83 -4.02
CA THR A 58 -5.76 -21.59 -2.91
C THR A 58 -6.66 -21.39 -1.69
N PRO A 59 -7.36 -22.43 -1.20
CA PRO A 59 -8.31 -22.29 -0.11
C PRO A 59 -7.60 -22.07 1.24
N ALA A 60 -8.34 -21.56 2.22
CA ALA A 60 -7.88 -21.55 3.60
C ALA A 60 -7.77 -22.97 4.19
N PRO A 61 -7.01 -23.14 5.29
CA PRO A 61 -6.96 -24.42 6.00
C PRO A 61 -8.36 -24.87 6.45
N PRO A 62 -8.66 -26.19 6.40
CA PRO A 62 -9.99 -26.70 6.69
C PRO A 62 -10.39 -26.44 8.15
N GLY A 63 -11.63 -25.98 8.36
CA GLY A 63 -12.19 -25.77 9.69
C GLY A 63 -11.84 -24.42 10.33
N VAL A 64 -11.15 -23.53 9.62
CA VAL A 64 -10.99 -22.12 10.02
C VAL A 64 -12.29 -21.36 9.70
N PRO A 65 -12.88 -20.62 10.66
CA PRO A 65 -14.06 -19.79 10.42
C PRO A 65 -13.84 -18.73 9.32
N ASN A 66 -14.87 -18.42 8.52
CA ASN A 66 -14.75 -17.48 7.38
C ASN A 66 -14.36 -16.04 7.79
N ASP A 67 -14.71 -15.62 9.00
CA ASP A 67 -14.31 -14.34 9.59
C ASP A 67 -12.85 -14.32 10.08
N GLN A 68 -12.22 -15.50 10.17
CA GLN A 68 -10.80 -15.72 10.47
C GLN A 68 -10.00 -16.07 9.20
N VAL A 69 -10.58 -15.84 8.03
CA VAL A 69 -9.90 -16.00 6.74
C VAL A 69 -9.82 -14.64 6.05
N GLY A 70 -8.65 -14.31 5.53
CA GLY A 70 -8.45 -13.17 4.65
C GLY A 70 -7.58 -13.52 3.46
N PHE A 71 -7.84 -12.90 2.31
CA PHE A 71 -7.04 -13.18 1.12
C PHE A 71 -5.70 -12.44 1.16
N ASN A 72 -4.62 -13.09 0.71
CA ASN A 72 -3.27 -12.52 0.76
C ASN A 72 -2.76 -12.04 -0.61
N ASP A 73 -3.64 -11.90 -1.59
CA ASP A 73 -3.31 -11.40 -2.92
C ASP A 73 -2.63 -10.02 -2.86
N VAL A 74 -1.55 -9.88 -3.63
CA VAL A 74 -0.78 -8.65 -3.79
C VAL A 74 -0.86 -8.21 -5.25
N LEU A 75 -1.15 -6.93 -5.47
CA LEU A 75 -1.21 -6.35 -6.81
C LEU A 75 0.14 -5.80 -7.23
N LEU A 76 0.57 -6.18 -8.43
CA LEU A 76 1.77 -5.68 -9.07
C LEU A 76 1.42 -4.63 -10.10
N ASP A 77 2.10 -3.50 -10.07
CA ASP A 77 2.07 -2.53 -11.16
C ASP A 77 2.84 -3.07 -12.38
N ALA A 78 2.75 -2.37 -13.52
CA ALA A 78 3.39 -2.77 -14.77
C ALA A 78 4.91 -2.97 -14.65
N ASP A 79 5.56 -2.27 -13.71
CA ASP A 79 6.99 -2.40 -13.40
C ASP A 79 7.27 -3.40 -12.26
N SER A 80 6.31 -4.24 -11.90
CA SER A 80 6.38 -5.26 -10.84
C SER A 80 6.55 -4.71 -9.42
N VAL A 81 6.37 -3.41 -9.22
CA VAL A 81 6.43 -2.78 -7.89
C VAL A 81 5.05 -2.80 -7.24
N VAL A 82 5.01 -3.15 -5.96
CA VAL A 82 3.80 -3.08 -5.15
C VAL A 82 3.59 -1.62 -4.71
N ARG A 83 2.54 -0.98 -5.21
CA ARG A 83 2.11 0.37 -4.78
C ARG A 83 0.66 0.42 -4.30
N ARG A 84 -0.06 -0.70 -4.44
CA ARG A 84 -1.48 -0.81 -4.19
C ARG A 84 -1.74 -1.84 -3.11
N ASN A 85 -2.82 -1.62 -2.38
CA ASN A 85 -3.34 -2.48 -1.33
C ASN A 85 -4.80 -2.81 -1.65
N LEU A 86 -5.21 -4.04 -1.33
CA LEU A 86 -6.58 -4.49 -1.50
C LEU A 86 -7.27 -4.53 -0.13
N MET A 87 -8.46 -3.94 -0.04
CA MET A 87 -9.32 -4.04 1.13
C MET A 87 -10.32 -5.18 0.97
N PHE A 88 -10.97 -5.25 -0.19
CA PHE A 88 -11.96 -6.26 -0.53
C PHE A 88 -11.74 -6.79 -1.93
N ALA A 89 -12.20 -8.02 -2.16
CA ALA A 89 -12.30 -8.61 -3.49
C ALA A 89 -13.59 -9.42 -3.58
N ASP A 90 -14.31 -9.25 -4.68
CA ASP A 90 -15.53 -10.00 -4.94
C ASP A 90 -15.21 -11.20 -5.84
N LEU A 91 -15.63 -12.37 -5.40
CA LEU A 91 -15.62 -13.57 -6.22
C LEU A 91 -17.04 -14.14 -6.27
N ASN A 92 -17.64 -14.09 -7.45
CA ASN A 92 -19.05 -14.40 -7.66
C ASN A 92 -19.95 -13.53 -6.78
N THR A 93 -20.64 -14.12 -5.81
CA THR A 93 -21.56 -13.44 -4.87
C THR A 93 -20.94 -13.21 -3.50
N THR A 94 -19.65 -13.52 -3.32
CA THR A 94 -18.98 -13.49 -2.01
C THR A 94 -17.91 -12.41 -2.01
N THR A 95 -18.05 -11.45 -1.09
CA THR A 95 -17.03 -10.45 -0.81
C THR A 95 -16.05 -11.02 0.22
N PHE A 96 -14.77 -11.03 -0.13
CA PHE A 96 -13.68 -11.42 0.74
C PHE A 96 -13.00 -10.18 1.31
N HIS A 97 -12.54 -10.26 2.55
CA HIS A 97 -11.68 -9.25 3.18
C HIS A 97 -10.23 -9.65 2.99
N SER A 98 -9.33 -8.67 2.80
CA SER A 98 -7.91 -8.97 2.74
C SER A 98 -7.37 -9.43 4.10
N PHE A 99 -6.31 -10.22 4.07
CA PHE A 99 -5.61 -10.72 5.24
C PHE A 99 -5.17 -9.58 6.17
N SER A 100 -4.64 -8.51 5.59
CA SER A 100 -4.23 -7.32 6.33
C SER A 100 -5.42 -6.58 6.96
N LEU A 101 -6.56 -6.49 6.26
CA LEU A 101 -7.77 -5.88 6.79
C LEU A 101 -8.32 -6.69 7.98
N ARG A 102 -8.44 -8.02 7.86
CA ARG A 102 -8.93 -8.89 8.94
C ARG A 102 -8.16 -8.70 10.25
N LEU A 103 -6.84 -8.64 10.16
CA LEU A 103 -5.98 -8.42 11.33
C LEU A 103 -6.19 -7.04 11.94
N ALA A 104 -6.31 -6.00 11.10
CA ALA A 104 -6.60 -4.66 11.56
C ALA A 104 -7.99 -4.56 12.21
N GLU A 105 -9.02 -5.16 11.63
CA GLU A 105 -10.38 -5.24 12.19
C GLU A 105 -10.38 -5.88 13.59
N MET A 106 -9.68 -7.00 13.75
CA MET A 106 -9.55 -7.68 15.06
C MET A 106 -8.88 -6.79 16.11
N TYR A 107 -7.87 -6.03 15.72
CA TYR A 107 -7.18 -5.12 16.63
C TYR A 107 -8.06 -3.92 17.00
N LEU A 108 -8.62 -3.25 16.00
CA LEU A 108 -9.41 -2.03 16.13
C LEU A 108 -10.75 -2.26 16.84
N ALA A 109 -11.34 -3.45 16.69
CA ALA A 109 -12.59 -3.79 17.38
C ALA A 109 -12.50 -3.68 18.90
N LYS A 110 -11.31 -3.96 19.49
CA LYS A 110 -11.05 -3.79 20.92
C LYS A 110 -10.88 -2.33 21.34
N GLU A 111 -10.54 -1.45 20.40
CA GLU A 111 -10.51 0.00 20.57
C GLU A 111 -11.88 0.65 20.27
N GLY A 112 -12.92 -0.15 20.03
CA GLY A 112 -14.26 0.34 19.70
C GLY A 112 -14.39 0.87 18.26
N ILE A 113 -13.37 0.70 17.42
CA ILE A 113 -13.36 1.15 16.03
C ILE A 113 -13.75 -0.01 15.13
N ARG A 114 -14.74 0.21 14.26
CA ARG A 114 -15.23 -0.80 13.30
C ARG A 114 -15.21 -0.24 11.89
N LEU A 115 -15.02 -1.14 10.93
CA LEU A 115 -15.20 -0.85 9.53
C LEU A 115 -16.68 -0.61 9.25
N GLN A 116 -16.98 0.50 8.59
CA GLN A 116 -18.34 0.90 8.26
C GLN A 116 -18.37 1.62 6.91
N PRO A 117 -19.51 1.63 6.20
CA PRO A 117 -19.72 2.52 5.07
C PRO A 117 -19.60 3.98 5.51
N ASN A 118 -19.01 4.82 4.66
CA ASN A 118 -18.94 6.25 4.88
C ASN A 118 -20.37 6.86 4.85
N PRO A 119 -20.72 7.76 5.78
CA PRO A 119 -22.06 8.36 5.82
C PRO A 119 -22.44 9.15 4.57
N SER A 120 -21.46 9.76 3.90
CA SER A 120 -21.66 10.59 2.70
C SER A 120 -21.66 9.77 1.41
N ASP A 121 -20.93 8.65 1.38
CA ASP A 121 -20.91 7.70 0.27
C ASP A 121 -20.82 6.26 0.78
N ARG A 122 -21.90 5.49 0.64
CA ARG A 122 -21.96 4.11 1.14
C ARG A 122 -21.04 3.14 0.40
N ASN A 123 -20.52 3.52 -0.77
CA ASN A 123 -19.54 2.72 -1.50
C ASN A 123 -18.12 2.92 -0.97
N VAL A 124 -17.90 3.92 -0.11
CA VAL A 124 -16.60 4.21 0.47
C VAL A 124 -16.52 3.57 1.86
N ALA A 125 -15.51 2.76 2.09
CA ALA A 125 -15.21 2.19 3.39
C ALA A 125 -14.58 3.24 4.32
N GLN A 126 -14.93 3.18 5.61
CA GLN A 126 -14.45 4.09 6.64
C GLN A 126 -13.99 3.32 7.87
N LEU A 127 -12.81 3.66 8.39
CA LEU A 127 -12.30 3.23 9.69
C LEU A 127 -12.11 4.48 10.57
N GLY A 128 -12.80 4.52 11.71
CA GLY A 128 -12.78 5.70 12.57
C GLY A 128 -13.31 6.94 11.84
N SER A 129 -12.50 8.01 11.75
CA SER A 129 -12.81 9.21 10.97
C SER A 129 -12.27 9.19 9.54
N VAL A 130 -11.55 8.14 9.13
CA VAL A 130 -10.81 8.10 7.87
C VAL A 130 -11.59 7.31 6.82
N ALA A 131 -11.87 7.97 5.69
CA ALA A 131 -12.47 7.37 4.52
C ALA A 131 -11.37 6.83 3.58
N PHE A 132 -11.63 5.66 3.00
CA PHE A 132 -10.74 5.01 2.05
C PHE A 132 -11.37 5.01 0.67
N SER A 133 -11.24 6.08 -0.11
CA SER A 133 -11.77 6.08 -1.48
C SER A 133 -11.06 5.00 -2.33
N PRO A 134 -11.82 4.16 -3.07
CA PRO A 134 -11.21 3.16 -3.96
C PRO A 134 -10.51 3.87 -5.11
N LEU A 135 -9.44 3.26 -5.64
CA LEU A 135 -8.77 3.76 -6.85
C LEU A 135 -9.69 3.65 -8.05
N ASP A 136 -9.73 4.71 -8.84
CA ASP A 136 -10.31 4.69 -10.18
C ASP A 136 -9.24 4.46 -11.26
N LYS A 137 -9.69 4.27 -12.50
CA LYS A 137 -8.82 4.02 -13.68
C LYS A 137 -7.76 5.09 -13.94
N THR A 138 -7.98 6.29 -13.43
CA THR A 138 -7.18 7.49 -13.64
C THR A 138 -6.58 8.01 -12.33
N ALA A 139 -6.45 7.14 -11.33
CA ALA A 139 -5.97 7.54 -10.02
C ALA A 139 -4.54 8.09 -10.08
N GLY A 140 -4.38 9.39 -9.80
CA GLY A 140 -3.09 10.07 -9.85
C GLY A 140 -2.38 9.86 -11.19
N SER A 141 -1.19 9.25 -11.19
CA SER A 141 -0.45 9.02 -12.44
C SER A 141 -0.83 7.75 -13.21
N TYR A 142 -1.83 6.99 -12.75
CA TYR A 142 -2.30 5.82 -13.50
C TYR A 142 -3.12 6.24 -14.73
N GLN A 143 -3.00 5.48 -15.82
CA GLN A 143 -3.77 5.64 -17.04
C GLN A 143 -4.32 4.27 -17.43
N ASP A 144 -5.63 4.09 -17.32
CA ASP A 144 -6.33 2.81 -17.55
C ASP A 144 -5.90 1.70 -16.58
N LEU A 145 -5.90 2.02 -15.28
CA LEU A 145 -5.67 1.04 -14.21
C LEU A 145 -6.76 -0.05 -14.25
N ASP A 146 -6.35 -1.32 -14.07
CA ASP A 146 -7.29 -2.37 -13.68
C ASP A 146 -7.76 -2.11 -12.25
N ASP A 147 -8.96 -1.55 -12.13
CA ASP A 147 -9.61 -1.07 -10.91
C ASP A 147 -10.53 -2.13 -10.25
N ARG A 148 -10.37 -3.41 -10.63
CA ARG A 148 -11.17 -4.50 -10.03
C ARG A 148 -10.82 -4.74 -8.56
N GLY A 149 -11.84 -4.97 -7.75
CA GLY A 149 -11.70 -5.08 -6.30
C GLY A 149 -11.51 -3.71 -5.64
N TYR A 150 -11.55 -3.69 -4.31
CA TYR A 150 -11.42 -2.44 -3.57
C TYR A 150 -9.95 -2.09 -3.35
N GLN A 151 -9.37 -1.40 -4.33
CA GLN A 151 -7.97 -1.02 -4.33
C GLN A 151 -7.75 0.36 -3.71
N MET A 152 -6.60 0.54 -3.08
CA MET A 152 -6.13 1.84 -2.57
C MET A 152 -4.61 1.95 -2.67
N MET A 153 -4.10 3.17 -2.67
CA MET A 153 -2.67 3.40 -2.59
C MET A 153 -2.12 2.87 -1.27
N LEU A 154 -1.01 2.12 -1.33
CA LEU A 154 -0.32 1.58 -0.16
C LEU A 154 0.56 2.66 0.47
N SER A 155 0.30 2.97 1.73
CA SER A 155 1.09 3.94 2.51
C SER A 155 2.21 3.23 3.27
N TYR A 156 3.42 3.24 2.72
CA TYR A 156 4.56 2.63 3.40
C TYR A 156 5.05 3.47 4.58
N ARG A 157 5.38 2.80 5.70
CA ARG A 157 6.01 3.43 6.87
C ARG A 157 7.53 3.54 6.74
N GLY A 158 8.12 2.79 5.81
CA GLY A 158 9.57 2.59 5.65
C GLY A 158 9.88 1.10 5.50
N ARG A 159 11.13 0.73 5.20
CA ARG A 159 11.50 -0.68 4.97
C ARG A 159 11.29 -1.57 6.22
N ASN A 160 11.57 -1.03 7.40
CA ASN A 160 11.40 -1.71 8.69
C ASN A 160 10.07 -1.30 9.33
N VAL A 161 8.98 -2.00 8.99
CA VAL A 161 7.63 -1.72 9.53
C VAL A 161 7.39 -2.31 10.90
N ALA A 162 8.01 -3.46 11.20
CA ALA A 162 7.80 -4.21 12.43
C ALA A 162 9.12 -4.83 12.90
N GLN A 163 9.18 -5.11 14.20
CA GLN A 163 10.27 -5.90 14.76
C GLN A 163 10.17 -7.34 14.25
N GLN A 164 11.30 -7.92 13.86
CA GLN A 164 11.39 -9.28 13.35
C GLN A 164 12.12 -10.16 14.36
N VAL A 165 11.58 -11.35 14.61
CA VAL A 165 12.17 -12.39 15.45
C VAL A 165 12.06 -13.72 14.71
N SER A 166 13.03 -14.60 14.91
CA SER A 166 13.00 -15.91 14.26
C SER A 166 11.97 -16.83 14.93
N LEU A 167 11.50 -17.82 14.17
CA LEU A 167 10.64 -18.87 14.72
C LEU A 167 11.31 -19.60 15.89
N SER A 168 12.62 -19.83 15.81
CA SER A 168 13.39 -20.49 16.87
C SER A 168 13.40 -19.68 18.16
N GLN A 169 13.56 -18.35 18.08
CA GLN A 169 13.50 -17.46 19.24
C GLN A 169 12.15 -17.55 19.94
N VAL A 170 11.04 -17.57 19.18
CA VAL A 170 9.69 -17.73 19.76
C VAL A 170 9.53 -19.11 20.42
N LEU A 171 9.98 -20.18 19.76
CA LEU A 171 9.89 -21.54 20.29
C LEU A 171 10.73 -21.76 21.54
N ASN A 172 11.88 -21.09 21.64
CA ASN A 172 12.77 -21.13 22.79
C ASN A 172 12.34 -20.18 23.93
N GLY A 173 11.31 -19.34 23.71
CA GLY A 173 10.86 -18.36 24.71
C GLY A 173 11.85 -17.19 24.89
N GLU A 174 12.65 -16.88 23.87
CA GLU A 174 13.66 -15.80 23.89
C GLU A 174 13.05 -14.43 23.57
N VAL A 175 11.79 -14.38 23.14
CA VAL A 175 11.10 -13.14 22.78
C VAL A 175 10.45 -12.54 24.03
N PRO A 176 10.80 -11.30 24.42
CA PRO A 176 10.20 -10.65 25.58
C PRO A 176 8.67 -10.50 25.45
N PRO A 177 7.89 -10.82 26.52
CA PRO A 177 6.42 -10.77 26.48
C PRO A 177 5.83 -9.45 25.99
N GLU A 178 6.47 -8.32 26.27
CA GLU A 178 6.06 -6.98 25.85
C GLU A 178 6.09 -6.76 24.33
N GLN A 179 6.80 -7.62 23.59
CA GLN A 179 6.84 -7.62 22.14
C GLN A 179 5.70 -8.45 21.52
N ILE A 180 4.94 -9.18 22.34
CA ILE A 180 3.83 -10.04 21.91
C ILE A 180 2.50 -9.52 22.45
N LYS A 181 2.49 -9.15 23.74
CA LYS A 181 1.28 -8.73 24.46
C LYS A 181 0.62 -7.54 23.78
N ASP A 182 -0.67 -7.71 23.53
CA ASP A 182 -1.54 -6.68 22.94
C ASP A 182 -1.11 -6.18 21.55
N ARG A 183 -0.32 -6.97 20.83
CA ARG A 183 0.16 -6.65 19.47
C ARG A 183 -0.42 -7.58 18.43
N ILE A 184 -0.37 -7.16 17.17
CA ILE A 184 -0.56 -8.04 16.02
C ILE A 184 0.77 -8.75 15.77
N VAL A 185 0.76 -10.08 15.72
CA VAL A 185 1.93 -10.90 15.40
C VAL A 185 1.72 -11.56 14.04
N LEU A 186 2.62 -11.32 13.09
CA LEU A 186 2.58 -11.95 11.77
C LEU A 186 3.60 -13.08 11.71
N ILE A 187 3.16 -14.26 11.27
CA ILE A 187 3.99 -15.45 11.06
C ILE A 187 4.07 -15.67 9.55
N GLY A 188 5.27 -15.54 8.98
CA GLY A 188 5.49 -15.71 7.54
C GLY A 188 6.94 -16.07 7.23
N THR A 189 7.25 -16.21 5.94
CA THR A 189 8.61 -16.51 5.47
C THR A 189 9.35 -15.23 5.09
N THR A 190 10.61 -15.11 5.51
CA THR A 190 11.52 -14.03 5.09
C THR A 190 12.77 -14.56 4.38
N ALA A 191 12.76 -15.85 4.03
CA ALA A 191 13.89 -16.49 3.36
C ALA A 191 14.17 -15.83 1.99
N ALA A 192 15.44 -15.54 1.70
CA ALA A 192 15.85 -14.88 0.46
C ALA A 192 15.56 -15.67 -0.84
N ASN A 193 15.28 -16.97 -0.72
CA ASN A 193 14.87 -17.84 -1.83
C ASN A 193 13.36 -18.17 -1.81
N ALA A 194 12.58 -17.49 -0.97
CA ALA A 194 11.13 -17.62 -0.98
C ALA A 194 10.57 -17.09 -2.30
N LYS A 195 9.50 -17.72 -2.79
CA LYS A 195 8.74 -17.24 -3.96
C LYS A 195 7.89 -16.00 -3.65
N ASP A 196 7.94 -15.52 -2.42
CA ASP A 196 7.10 -14.49 -1.83
C ASP A 196 7.92 -13.22 -1.56
N LEU A 197 8.57 -12.72 -2.61
CA LEU A 197 9.45 -11.55 -2.57
C LEU A 197 8.97 -10.52 -3.60
N PHE A 198 8.78 -9.29 -3.16
CA PHE A 198 8.17 -8.23 -3.96
C PHE A 198 9.07 -7.00 -4.08
N LEU A 199 9.03 -6.34 -5.24
CA LEU A 199 9.62 -5.01 -5.38
C LEU A 199 8.70 -3.97 -4.72
N THR A 200 9.32 -2.96 -4.13
CA THR A 200 8.65 -1.84 -3.45
C THR A 200 9.28 -0.54 -3.91
N PRO A 201 8.69 0.63 -3.61
CA PRO A 201 9.33 1.91 -3.89
C PRO A 201 10.73 2.08 -3.27
N TYR A 202 11.06 1.34 -2.20
CA TYR A 202 12.38 1.35 -1.57
C TYR A 202 13.41 0.44 -2.27
N SER A 203 12.98 -0.41 -3.21
CA SER A 203 13.87 -1.37 -3.87
C SER A 203 14.98 -0.71 -4.65
N LEU A 204 14.74 0.47 -5.23
CA LEU A 204 15.74 1.22 -6.01
C LEU A 204 16.89 1.78 -5.17
N THR A 205 16.65 2.01 -3.88
CA THR A 205 17.65 2.57 -2.96
C THR A 205 18.44 1.49 -2.22
N GLU A 206 18.05 0.22 -2.36
CA GLU A 206 18.57 -0.89 -1.56
C GLU A 206 19.54 -1.75 -2.36
N LYS A 207 20.77 -1.89 -1.83
CA LYS A 207 21.87 -2.57 -2.55
C LYS A 207 21.94 -4.08 -2.27
N GLU A 208 21.58 -4.52 -1.07
CA GLU A 208 21.78 -5.91 -0.65
C GLU A 208 20.55 -6.78 -0.91
N GLN A 209 19.36 -6.28 -0.54
CA GLN A 209 18.11 -7.01 -0.68
C GLN A 209 17.05 -6.08 -1.29
N PRO A 210 16.98 -5.94 -2.62
CA PRO A 210 16.04 -5.02 -3.24
C PRO A 210 14.58 -5.41 -2.94
N SER A 211 14.28 -6.72 -2.87
CA SER A 211 12.94 -7.21 -2.63
C SER A 211 12.59 -7.28 -1.13
N LEU A 212 11.29 -7.19 -0.82
CA LEU A 212 10.72 -7.33 0.51
C LEU A 212 9.86 -8.61 0.59
N PRO A 213 9.98 -9.42 1.65
CA PRO A 213 9.08 -10.54 1.93
C PRO A 213 7.59 -10.16 1.97
N GLY A 214 6.71 -11.02 1.44
CA GLY A 214 5.26 -10.78 1.40
C GLY A 214 4.63 -10.53 2.77
N VAL A 215 5.07 -11.27 3.80
CA VAL A 215 4.64 -11.02 5.19
C VAL A 215 4.94 -9.59 5.67
N LEU A 216 6.03 -8.98 5.20
CA LEU A 216 6.36 -7.59 5.52
C LEU A 216 5.54 -6.61 4.67
N ILE A 217 5.15 -6.96 3.45
CA ILE A 217 4.16 -6.20 2.67
C ILE A 217 2.82 -6.18 3.41
N HIS A 218 2.33 -7.32 3.88
CA HIS A 218 1.10 -7.38 4.68
C HIS A 218 1.24 -6.61 5.99
N ALA A 219 2.41 -6.58 6.63
CA ALA A 219 2.67 -5.72 7.79
C ALA A 219 2.53 -4.22 7.46
N GLN A 220 2.96 -3.76 6.27
CA GLN A 220 2.71 -2.38 5.80
C GLN A 220 1.22 -2.11 5.65
N MET A 221 0.49 -3.05 5.05
CA MET A 221 -0.96 -2.93 4.82
C MET A 221 -1.74 -2.90 6.14
N VAL A 222 -1.38 -3.75 7.11
CA VAL A 222 -1.94 -3.70 8.48
C VAL A 222 -1.64 -2.36 9.12
N SER A 223 -0.38 -1.91 9.08
CA SER A 223 0.04 -0.60 9.62
C SER A 223 -0.77 0.55 9.00
N GLN A 224 -1.05 0.52 7.69
CA GLN A 224 -1.88 1.51 7.02
C GLN A 224 -3.29 1.60 7.65
N PHE A 225 -3.96 0.45 7.87
CA PHE A 225 -5.28 0.43 8.50
C PHE A 225 -5.25 0.86 9.97
N LEU A 226 -4.21 0.47 10.72
CA LEU A 226 -4.06 0.89 12.11
C LEU A 226 -3.83 2.41 12.24
N ASN A 227 -2.93 2.99 11.44
CA ASN A 227 -2.68 4.43 11.46
C ASN A 227 -3.95 5.22 11.09
N ALA A 228 -4.77 4.70 10.17
CA ALA A 228 -6.03 5.33 9.83
C ALA A 228 -7.05 5.24 10.97
N GLY A 229 -7.23 4.05 11.55
CA GLY A 229 -8.20 3.82 12.62
C GLY A 229 -7.83 4.52 13.94
N LEU A 230 -6.57 4.43 14.36
CA LEU A 230 -6.09 4.93 15.66
C LEU A 230 -5.67 6.40 15.60
N ASP A 231 -4.87 6.77 14.59
CA ASP A 231 -4.23 8.08 14.52
C ASP A 231 -4.94 9.05 13.57
N GLY A 232 -6.00 8.60 12.90
CA GLY A 232 -6.71 9.41 11.90
C GLY A 232 -5.86 9.75 10.67
N LYS A 233 -4.79 8.99 10.41
CA LYS A 233 -3.88 9.26 9.29
C LYS A 233 -4.58 8.97 7.96
N LEU A 234 -4.67 9.99 7.12
CA LEU A 234 -5.27 9.87 5.79
C LEU A 234 -4.45 8.92 4.89
N PRO A 235 -5.10 8.10 4.06
CA PRO A 235 -4.43 7.37 3.00
C PRO A 235 -3.87 8.36 1.95
N ILE A 236 -3.02 7.87 1.06
CA ILE A 236 -2.55 8.65 -0.08
C ILE A 236 -3.76 9.04 -0.94
N TRP A 237 -3.92 10.35 -1.12
CA TRP A 237 -5.00 10.95 -1.91
C TRP A 237 -4.41 11.57 -3.18
N TYR A 238 -5.26 11.74 -4.19
CA TYR A 238 -4.88 12.30 -5.49
C TYR A 238 -5.98 13.25 -5.98
N TRP A 239 -5.67 14.06 -6.99
CA TRP A 239 -6.63 14.98 -7.60
C TRP A 239 -7.48 14.32 -8.67
N SER A 240 -8.66 14.89 -8.92
CA SER A 240 -9.44 14.51 -10.09
C SER A 240 -8.77 14.97 -11.37
N ASN A 241 -9.08 14.32 -12.49
CA ASN A 241 -8.52 14.66 -13.80
C ASN A 241 -8.74 16.13 -14.18
N GLU A 242 -9.87 16.72 -13.80
CA GLU A 242 -10.18 18.13 -14.10
C GLU A 242 -9.21 19.07 -13.40
N LEU A 243 -8.88 18.79 -12.14
CA LEU A 243 -7.89 19.55 -11.38
C LEU A 243 -6.48 19.37 -11.95
N GLU A 244 -6.13 18.15 -12.39
CA GLU A 244 -4.86 17.90 -13.07
C GLU A 244 -4.73 18.67 -14.40
N ILE A 245 -5.80 18.73 -15.20
CA ILE A 245 -5.82 19.51 -16.45
C ILE A 245 -5.63 21.00 -16.17
N VAL A 246 -6.33 21.54 -15.17
CA VAL A 246 -6.17 22.95 -14.77
C VAL A 246 -4.76 23.22 -14.27
N TRP A 247 -4.19 22.29 -13.49
CA TRP A 247 -2.82 22.38 -13.00
C TRP A 247 -1.81 22.43 -14.15
N ILE A 248 -1.88 21.48 -15.09
CA ILE A 248 -0.98 21.41 -16.24
C ILE A 248 -1.14 22.63 -17.16
N GLY A 249 -2.39 22.99 -17.48
CA GLY A 249 -2.70 24.14 -18.34
C GLY A 249 -2.25 25.46 -17.72
N GLY A 250 -2.41 25.63 -16.40
CA GLY A 250 -1.93 26.81 -15.68
C GLY A 250 -0.42 27.00 -15.82
N TRP A 251 0.37 25.94 -15.63
CA TRP A 251 1.83 25.99 -15.82
C TRP A 251 2.24 26.26 -17.26
N ALA A 252 1.53 25.68 -18.24
CA ALA A 252 1.77 25.93 -19.67
C ALA A 252 1.55 27.41 -20.03
N ILE A 253 0.45 28.01 -19.55
CA ILE A 253 0.10 29.41 -19.79
C ILE A 253 1.14 30.34 -19.16
N LEU A 254 1.57 30.06 -17.93
CA LEU A 254 2.61 30.85 -17.25
C LEU A 254 3.94 30.81 -18.00
N ALA A 255 4.38 29.62 -18.44
CA ALA A 255 5.61 29.47 -19.21
C ALA A 255 5.53 30.22 -20.55
N GLY A 256 4.42 30.07 -21.29
CA GLY A 256 4.17 30.80 -22.52
C GLY A 256 4.16 32.32 -22.33
N ALA A 257 3.59 32.82 -21.23
CA ALA A 257 3.59 34.24 -20.89
C ALA A 257 5.01 34.75 -20.60
N ILE A 258 5.82 34.02 -19.83
CA ILE A 258 7.23 34.37 -19.58
C ILE A 258 7.99 34.47 -20.90
N ALA A 259 7.88 33.46 -21.77
CA ALA A 259 8.50 33.46 -23.08
C ALA A 259 8.04 34.65 -23.95
N TRP A 260 6.75 34.99 -23.89
CA TRP A 260 6.19 36.13 -24.60
C TRP A 260 6.76 37.47 -24.13
N PHE A 261 6.89 37.70 -22.82
CA PHE A 261 7.33 39.02 -22.32
C PHE A 261 8.85 39.16 -22.22
N ALA A 262 9.59 38.08 -21.98
CA ALA A 262 11.04 38.11 -21.70
C ALA A 262 11.94 37.92 -22.94
N LEU A 263 11.36 37.78 -24.15
CA LEU A 263 12.08 37.36 -25.36
C LEU A 263 13.25 38.26 -25.80
N ARG A 264 13.31 39.52 -25.35
CA ARG A 264 14.47 40.40 -25.66
C ARG A 264 15.78 39.89 -25.05
N ARG A 265 15.71 38.90 -24.15
CA ARG A 265 16.84 38.33 -23.42
C ARG A 265 16.54 36.84 -23.15
N PRO A 266 16.96 35.91 -24.02
CA PRO A 266 16.62 34.48 -23.91
C PRO A 266 17.05 33.86 -22.58
N VAL A 267 18.10 34.40 -21.95
CA VAL A 267 18.54 33.98 -20.61
C VAL A 267 17.43 34.14 -19.54
N TRP A 268 16.58 35.17 -19.63
CA TRP A 268 15.49 35.37 -18.67
C TRP A 268 14.34 34.39 -18.87
N VAL A 269 14.15 33.87 -20.09
CA VAL A 269 13.19 32.79 -20.36
C VAL A 269 13.66 31.52 -19.67
N LEU A 270 14.93 31.15 -19.87
CA LEU A 270 15.53 29.96 -19.22
C LEU A 270 15.49 30.04 -17.69
N ILE A 271 15.85 31.20 -17.12
CA ILE A 271 15.76 31.42 -15.67
C ILE A 271 14.31 31.31 -15.18
N GLY A 272 13.35 31.87 -15.94
CA GLY A 272 11.93 31.80 -15.62
C GLY A 272 11.41 30.35 -15.63
N GLU A 273 11.69 29.59 -16.68
CA GLU A 273 11.30 28.18 -16.79
C GLU A 273 11.93 27.32 -15.69
N ALA A 274 13.22 27.50 -15.42
CA ALA A 274 13.89 26.81 -14.33
C ALA A 274 13.24 27.14 -12.97
N GLY A 275 12.84 28.40 -12.77
CA GLY A 275 12.08 28.84 -11.61
C GLY A 275 10.71 28.16 -11.50
N LEU A 276 9.94 28.09 -12.59
CA LEU A 276 8.64 27.40 -12.60
C LEU A 276 8.79 25.91 -12.30
N ILE A 277 9.78 25.23 -12.90
CA ILE A 277 10.08 23.82 -12.64
C ILE A 277 10.42 23.61 -11.16
N ALA A 278 11.27 24.47 -10.59
CA ALA A 278 11.60 24.40 -9.17
C ALA A 278 10.35 24.56 -8.28
N ILE A 279 9.44 25.46 -8.62
CA ILE A 279 8.17 25.63 -7.87
C ILE A 279 7.30 24.37 -7.99
N VAL A 280 7.14 23.79 -9.18
CA VAL A 280 6.38 22.53 -9.37
C VAL A 280 6.95 21.43 -8.48
N LEU A 281 8.28 21.26 -8.44
CA LEU A 281 8.94 20.26 -7.62
C LEU A 281 8.75 20.52 -6.12
N ILE A 282 8.91 21.77 -5.68
CA ILE A 282 8.73 22.15 -4.26
C ILE A 282 7.27 21.91 -3.83
N VAL A 283 6.31 22.35 -4.63
CA VAL A 283 4.88 22.16 -4.33
C VAL A 283 4.53 20.68 -4.33
N GLY A 284 4.96 19.92 -5.36
CA GLY A 284 4.72 18.48 -5.44
C GLY A 284 5.27 17.71 -4.23
N MET A 285 6.53 17.97 -3.85
CA MET A 285 7.14 17.33 -2.67
C MET A 285 6.49 17.75 -1.35
N SER A 286 6.07 19.01 -1.24
CA SER A 286 5.36 19.50 -0.06
C SER A 286 4.00 18.82 0.09
N VAL A 287 3.24 18.73 -1.00
CA VAL A 287 1.93 18.04 -1.03
C VAL A 287 2.07 16.55 -0.73
N PHE A 288 3.11 15.90 -1.27
CA PHE A 288 3.41 14.49 -1.00
C PHE A 288 3.73 14.22 0.49
N SER A 289 4.35 15.18 1.18
CA SER A 289 4.61 15.07 2.63
C SER A 289 3.30 15.00 3.45
N TYR A 290 2.19 15.47 2.89
CA TYR A 290 0.83 15.36 3.44
C TYR A 290 -0.01 14.27 2.76
N GLN A 291 0.64 13.24 2.20
CA GLN A 291 0.02 12.10 1.51
C GLN A 291 -0.67 12.47 0.18
N GLY A 292 -0.45 13.67 -0.35
CA GLY A 292 -1.02 14.07 -1.65
C GLY A 292 -0.12 13.66 -2.82
N TRP A 293 -0.65 12.85 -3.72
CA TRP A 293 0.05 12.48 -4.95
C TRP A 293 -0.52 13.28 -6.13
N ILE A 294 0.21 14.33 -6.52
CA ILE A 294 -0.15 15.22 -7.65
C ILE A 294 0.89 15.12 -8.79
N PRO A 295 0.49 15.36 -10.05
CA PRO A 295 1.39 15.23 -11.19
C PRO A 295 2.49 16.31 -11.20
N MET A 296 3.74 15.87 -11.34
CA MET A 296 4.91 16.74 -11.50
C MET A 296 5.52 16.69 -12.90
N VAL A 297 5.54 15.51 -13.55
CA VAL A 297 6.15 15.37 -14.88
C VAL A 297 5.35 16.08 -15.97
N PRO A 298 4.01 15.89 -16.10
CA PRO A 298 3.23 16.61 -17.11
C PRO A 298 3.35 18.14 -17.06
N PRO A 299 3.25 18.83 -15.89
CA PRO A 299 3.43 20.28 -15.87
C PRO A 299 4.86 20.71 -16.20
N ILE A 300 5.90 19.94 -15.83
CA ILE A 300 7.29 20.23 -16.24
C ILE A 300 7.41 20.16 -17.77
N LEU A 301 6.87 19.12 -18.42
CA LEU A 301 6.86 19.03 -19.87
C LEU A 301 6.06 20.17 -20.51
N ALA A 302 4.92 20.54 -19.93
CA ALA A 302 4.10 21.65 -20.41
C ALA A 302 4.86 22.98 -20.33
N ILE A 303 5.64 23.23 -19.28
CA ILE A 303 6.51 24.42 -19.14
C ILE A 303 7.53 24.45 -20.28
N ILE A 304 8.28 23.36 -20.46
CA ILE A 304 9.35 23.26 -21.47
C ILE A 304 8.78 23.43 -22.88
N LEU A 305 7.69 22.73 -23.21
CA LEU A 305 7.09 22.76 -24.53
C LEU A 305 6.43 24.10 -24.84
N ALA A 306 5.67 24.68 -23.90
CA ALA A 306 4.99 25.95 -24.11
C ALA A 306 5.98 27.12 -24.19
N GLY A 307 6.96 27.17 -23.28
CA GLY A 307 7.96 28.24 -23.27
C GLY A 307 8.93 28.15 -24.45
N GLY A 308 9.43 26.95 -24.76
CA GLY A 308 10.27 26.69 -25.93
C GLY A 308 9.54 26.96 -27.25
N GLY A 309 8.30 26.46 -27.39
CA GLY A 309 7.48 26.66 -28.57
C GLY A 309 7.12 28.14 -28.82
N MET A 310 6.76 28.87 -27.76
CA MET A 310 6.48 30.30 -27.85
C MET A 310 7.73 31.10 -28.22
N THR A 311 8.89 30.71 -27.67
CA THR A 311 10.16 31.36 -27.99
C THR A 311 10.52 31.18 -29.46
N ALA A 312 10.42 29.95 -29.98
CA ALA A 312 10.66 29.64 -31.38
C ALA A 312 9.70 30.40 -32.31
N TYR A 313 8.40 30.44 -31.98
CA TYR A 313 7.40 31.17 -32.76
C TYR A 313 7.74 32.66 -32.89
N ARG A 314 8.09 33.32 -31.78
CA ARG A 314 8.40 34.76 -31.82
C ARG A 314 9.71 35.06 -32.54
N ILE A 315 10.72 34.20 -32.41
CA ILE A 315 11.97 34.31 -33.17
C ILE A 315 11.68 34.21 -34.67
N ALA A 316 10.92 33.20 -35.10
CA ALA A 316 10.55 33.02 -36.51
C ALA A 316 9.77 34.23 -37.06
N LYS A 317 8.87 34.82 -36.27
CA LYS A 317 8.14 36.03 -36.64
C LYS A 317 9.01 37.29 -36.69
N HIS A 318 10.15 37.31 -36.02
CA HIS A 318 11.07 38.47 -36.06
C HIS A 318 11.95 38.46 -37.32
N PHE A 319 12.19 37.29 -37.92
CA PHE A 319 13.02 37.12 -39.11
C PHE A 319 12.24 37.07 -40.44
N ASN A 320 10.91 37.08 -40.40
CA ASN A 320 10.01 37.25 -41.54
C ASN A 320 9.41 38.66 -41.56
#